data_AF-A0A1Y3NED4-F1
#
_entry.id   AF-A0A1Y3NED4-F1
#
_cell.length_a   1.000
_cell.length_b   1.000
_cell.length_c   1.000
_cell.angle_alpha   90.00
_cell.angle_beta   90.00
_cell.angle_gamma   90.00
#
_symmetry.space_group_name_H-M   'P 1'
#
loop_
_entity.id
_entity.type
_entity.pdbx_description
1 polymer ?
#
loop_
_entity_poly.entity_id
_entity_poly.type
_entity_poly.pdbx_seq_one_letter_code
_entity_poly.pdbx_strand_id
1 'polypeptide(L)'
;MNEKMMNTDSYDSQINFENNTFLRNKAENFGGAIYSEYDKMNSTTSTNNTVRHNSAGIMGGGIFISTPNKKGLLNINQWNITNNVVYSDEDNYYTKPTSIKLKTPIVNNEIIITSGDYLSFTFELFDGYDTKIKDITEYYSTLTLKLSLSPIDEHNIDDDHNINQFSLSGNEVSCLNGDFIFNNIRIIANKNKFYLKLSLDNDIKFDFDEIKITVEECKEEQIKLLNDNGIVYCENPKCKSECHENDHKVCRKPKTDISKNDISLNTCECITGWTGSNCENEVYIEYRKQRIVKDMGYYKILMVSFGIIIYFTSNMFMAYENYSECAANFVLKHTGILLTICICYINTVLAFKLGVQKDNKTKFRFSNEEGGGDNIENEDEIVRTEKLPSFMELDANISTMNKNLNSSRIFSLKKVKSENTSLYDQMTFDFNRNPKK
;
A
#
# COMPACT_ATOMS: atom_id res chain seq x y z
N MET A 1 -24.08 55.90 20.90
CA MET A 1 -25.21 55.37 21.68
C MET A 1 -24.57 54.53 22.78
N ASN A 2 -24.59 55.01 24.03
CA ASN A 2 -23.87 54.38 25.14
C ASN A 2 -24.63 53.14 25.60
N GLU A 3 -24.12 51.95 25.26
CA GLU A 3 -24.53 50.71 25.91
C GLU A 3 -24.00 50.72 27.35
N LYS A 4 -24.92 50.98 28.29
CA LYS A 4 -24.74 50.59 29.68
C LYS A 4 -24.49 49.08 29.71
N MET A 5 -23.28 48.67 30.08
CA MET A 5 -23.02 47.30 30.54
C MET A 5 -24.03 46.99 31.65
N MET A 6 -25.03 46.18 31.31
CA MET A 6 -25.84 45.52 32.32
C MET A 6 -24.92 44.56 33.06
N ASN A 7 -24.90 44.72 34.38
CA ASN A 7 -24.26 43.84 35.32
C ASN A 7 -24.83 42.42 35.13
N THR A 8 -24.12 41.53 34.44
CA THR A 8 -24.50 40.13 34.32
C THR A 8 -24.15 39.43 35.62
N ASP A 9 -25.01 39.60 36.62
CA ASP A 9 -25.07 38.64 37.71
C ASP A 9 -25.31 37.27 37.07
N SER A 10 -24.29 36.42 37.15
CA SER A 10 -24.22 35.09 36.57
C SER A 10 -25.26 34.17 37.22
N TYR A 11 -26.51 34.27 36.79
CA TYR A 11 -27.48 33.20 37.04
C TYR A 11 -27.04 31.98 36.23
N ASP A 12 -26.58 30.94 36.92
CA ASP A 12 -26.49 29.59 36.34
C ASP A 12 -27.93 29.13 36.04
N SER A 13 -28.43 29.51 34.87
CA SER A 13 -29.75 29.17 34.39
C SER A 13 -29.75 27.72 33.90
N GLN A 14 -30.10 26.80 34.77
CA GLN A 14 -30.30 25.41 34.37
C GLN A 14 -31.60 25.27 33.57
N ILE A 15 -31.53 24.69 32.37
CA ILE A 15 -32.71 24.30 31.58
C ILE A 15 -33.00 22.83 31.86
N ASN A 16 -34.25 22.48 32.15
CA ASN A 16 -34.65 21.10 32.41
C ASN A 16 -35.66 20.65 31.35
N PHE A 17 -35.34 19.57 30.64
CA PHE A 17 -36.22 18.92 29.66
C PHE A 17 -36.68 17.57 30.20
N GLU A 18 -37.87 17.49 30.79
CA GLU A 18 -38.39 16.23 31.34
C GLU A 18 -39.74 15.87 30.73
N ASN A 19 -39.87 14.64 30.22
CA ASN A 19 -41.13 14.07 29.73
C ASN A 19 -41.79 14.86 28.59
N ASN A 20 -41.00 15.49 27.71
CA ASN A 20 -41.53 16.26 26.58
C ASN A 20 -41.71 15.40 25.33
N THR A 21 -42.69 15.76 24.50
CA THR A 21 -42.89 15.16 23.17
C THR A 21 -42.95 16.24 22.11
N PHE A 22 -41.99 16.23 21.18
CA PHE A 22 -41.91 17.12 20.02
C PHE A 22 -42.22 16.31 18.75
N LEU A 23 -43.38 16.56 18.16
CA LEU A 23 -43.90 15.76 17.05
C LEU A 23 -44.33 16.65 15.88
N ARG A 24 -43.81 16.36 14.68
CA ARG A 24 -44.23 17.01 13.42
C ARG A 24 -44.08 18.53 13.39
N ASN A 25 -43.09 19.05 14.11
CA ASN A 25 -42.69 20.44 14.00
C ASN A 25 -41.91 20.68 12.70
N LYS A 26 -41.95 21.92 12.22
CA LYS A 26 -41.25 22.34 11.01
C LYS A 26 -40.56 23.66 11.26
N ALA A 27 -39.26 23.70 10.98
CA ALA A 27 -38.45 24.91 10.94
C ALA A 27 -38.06 25.23 9.50
N GLU A 28 -37.88 26.51 9.21
CA GLU A 28 -37.37 26.95 7.91
C GLU A 28 -35.88 26.60 7.75
N ASN A 29 -35.07 26.82 8.79
CA ASN A 29 -33.63 26.67 8.71
C ASN A 29 -33.11 25.49 9.56
N PHE A 30 -33.11 25.63 10.89
CA PHE A 30 -32.41 24.71 11.78
C PHE A 30 -33.33 24.20 12.89
N GLY A 31 -33.09 22.96 13.32
CA GLY A 31 -33.65 22.45 14.58
C GLY A 31 -35.16 22.31 14.53
N GLY A 32 -35.67 21.36 13.72
CA GLY A 32 -37.10 21.25 13.44
C GLY A 32 -37.99 21.18 14.69
N ALA A 33 -37.50 20.58 15.78
CA ALA A 33 -38.10 20.65 17.11
C ALA A 33 -37.36 21.61 18.05
N ILE A 34 -36.02 21.53 18.11
CA ILE A 34 -35.21 22.30 19.06
C ILE A 34 -34.05 22.94 18.31
N TYR A 35 -33.95 24.27 18.43
CA TYR A 35 -32.77 25.04 18.08
C TYR A 35 -32.18 25.66 19.34
N SER A 36 -30.87 25.58 19.53
CA SER A 36 -30.20 26.20 20.67
C SER A 36 -28.83 26.75 20.34
N GLU A 37 -28.57 27.98 20.79
CA GLU A 37 -27.24 28.61 20.88
C GLU A 37 -26.68 28.60 22.31
N TYR A 38 -27.38 27.95 23.24
CA TYR A 38 -26.98 27.90 24.64
C TYR A 38 -25.76 27.00 24.84
N ASP A 39 -24.64 27.60 25.27
CA ASP A 39 -23.31 26.98 25.38
C ASP A 39 -23.13 26.09 26.61
N LYS A 40 -24.04 26.19 27.58
CA LYS A 40 -24.11 25.34 28.77
C LYS A 40 -25.19 24.25 28.65
N MET A 41 -25.48 23.78 27.43
CA MET A 41 -26.47 22.71 27.19
C MET A 41 -26.12 21.38 27.90
N ASN A 42 -24.88 21.19 28.31
CA ASN A 42 -24.43 20.07 29.15
C ASN A 42 -24.91 20.10 30.60
N SER A 43 -25.17 21.30 31.12
CA SER A 43 -25.69 21.49 32.47
C SER A 43 -27.19 21.23 32.55
N THR A 44 -27.84 20.97 31.41
CA THR A 44 -29.28 20.70 31.36
C THR A 44 -29.60 19.31 31.88
N THR A 45 -30.59 19.20 32.77
CA THR A 45 -31.13 17.87 33.11
C THR A 45 -32.12 17.49 32.03
N SER A 46 -31.99 16.26 31.54
CA SER A 46 -32.84 15.82 30.45
C SER A 46 -33.18 14.35 30.53
N THR A 47 -34.46 14.04 30.71
CA THR A 47 -34.91 12.64 30.84
C THR A 47 -36.23 12.41 30.12
N ASN A 48 -36.31 11.28 29.42
CA ASN A 48 -37.55 10.75 28.85
C ASN A 48 -38.23 11.70 27.84
N ASN A 49 -37.45 12.28 26.93
CA ASN A 49 -38.00 13.13 25.86
C ASN A 49 -38.11 12.37 24.55
N THR A 50 -39.11 12.70 23.74
CA THR A 50 -39.33 12.12 22.41
C THR A 50 -39.33 13.21 21.35
N VAL A 51 -38.53 13.05 20.28
CA VAL A 51 -38.44 13.97 19.14
C VAL A 51 -38.60 13.17 17.85
N ARG A 52 -39.78 13.28 17.23
CA ARG A 52 -40.13 12.44 16.07
C ARG A 52 -40.81 13.20 14.94
N HIS A 53 -40.52 12.80 13.70
CA HIS A 53 -41.18 13.30 12.51
C HIS A 53 -41.10 14.83 12.32
N ASN A 54 -40.10 15.47 12.89
CA ASN A 54 -39.85 16.89 12.70
C ASN A 54 -39.05 17.12 11.42
N SER A 55 -39.06 18.36 10.92
CA SER A 55 -38.32 18.73 9.72
C SER A 55 -37.67 20.11 9.82
N ALA A 56 -36.51 20.26 9.19
CA ALA A 56 -35.82 21.53 9.01
C ALA A 56 -35.40 21.70 7.54
N GLY A 57 -35.20 22.94 7.08
CA GLY A 57 -34.81 23.21 5.70
C GLY A 57 -33.30 23.18 5.45
N ILE A 58 -32.47 23.32 6.49
CA ILE A 58 -31.00 23.30 6.37
C ILE A 58 -30.41 22.09 7.12
N MET A 59 -30.45 22.07 8.46
CA MET A 59 -29.81 21.00 9.26
C MET A 59 -30.54 20.78 10.59
N GLY A 60 -30.34 19.59 11.18
CA GLY A 60 -30.93 19.21 12.45
C GLY A 60 -32.45 19.11 12.34
N GLY A 61 -32.93 18.20 11.49
CA GLY A 61 -34.36 17.95 11.29
C GLY A 61 -35.13 17.75 12.59
N GLY A 62 -34.51 17.14 13.61
CA GLY A 62 -35.01 17.11 14.98
C GLY A 62 -34.41 18.21 15.84
N ILE A 63 -33.12 18.07 16.18
CA ILE A 63 -32.42 18.97 17.11
C ILE A 63 -31.23 19.62 16.40
N PHE A 64 -31.03 20.93 16.58
CA PHE A 64 -29.83 21.62 16.16
C PHE A 64 -29.21 22.40 17.33
N ILE A 65 -27.95 22.09 17.64
CA ILE A 65 -27.18 22.80 18.66
C ILE A 65 -26.05 23.57 17.98
N SER A 66 -26.16 24.89 18.02
CA SER A 66 -25.26 25.83 17.33
C SER A 66 -23.89 25.95 18.00
N THR A 67 -23.71 25.36 19.18
CA THR A 67 -22.50 25.55 19.99
C THR A 67 -21.45 24.48 19.69
N PRO A 68 -20.23 24.86 19.28
CA PRO A 68 -19.20 23.91 18.85
C PRO A 68 -18.49 23.21 20.02
N ASN A 69 -18.79 23.56 21.27
CA ASN A 69 -18.11 23.00 22.42
C ASN A 69 -18.67 21.62 22.75
N LYS A 70 -17.86 20.55 22.56
CA LYS A 70 -18.21 19.18 22.96
C LYS A 70 -18.63 19.09 24.42
N LYS A 71 -18.05 19.92 25.29
CA LYS A 71 -18.43 19.94 26.71
C LYS A 71 -19.85 20.40 26.94
N GLY A 72 -20.46 21.17 26.02
CA GLY A 72 -21.78 21.77 26.11
C GLY A 72 -22.91 20.96 25.46
N LEU A 73 -22.68 19.72 25.03
CA LEU A 73 -23.68 18.98 24.25
C LEU A 73 -24.78 18.35 25.11
N LEU A 74 -26.00 18.30 24.56
CA LEU A 74 -27.13 17.59 25.14
C LEU A 74 -26.85 16.08 25.12
N ASN A 75 -27.15 15.37 26.21
CA ASN A 75 -27.08 13.92 26.26
C ASN A 75 -28.25 13.26 25.49
N ILE A 76 -28.10 13.19 24.17
CA ILE A 76 -29.08 12.63 23.24
C ILE A 76 -29.39 11.14 23.49
N ASN A 77 -28.51 10.40 24.17
CA ASN A 77 -28.71 8.97 24.44
C ASN A 77 -29.90 8.69 25.37
N GLN A 78 -30.38 9.71 26.09
CA GLN A 78 -31.53 9.62 26.99
C GLN A 78 -32.85 9.99 26.29
N TRP A 79 -32.80 10.27 24.98
CA TRP A 79 -33.93 10.73 24.18
C TRP A 79 -34.30 9.68 23.14
N ASN A 80 -35.58 9.64 22.78
CA ASN A 80 -36.07 8.89 21.63
C ASN A 80 -36.17 9.84 20.42
N ILE A 81 -35.08 9.94 19.65
CA ILE A 81 -34.97 10.83 18.49
C ILE A 81 -34.96 9.99 17.21
N THR A 82 -36.04 10.01 16.43
CA THR A 82 -36.15 9.15 15.23
C THR A 82 -37.02 9.78 14.14
N ASN A 83 -36.74 9.45 12.88
CA ASN A 83 -37.53 9.84 11.71
C ASN A 83 -37.68 11.35 11.53
N ASN A 84 -36.69 12.15 11.94
CA ASN A 84 -36.67 13.58 11.62
C ASN A 84 -35.87 13.79 10.35
N VAL A 85 -36.22 14.81 9.56
CA VAL A 85 -35.72 14.92 8.19
C VAL A 85 -35.27 16.32 7.78
N VAL A 86 -34.32 16.36 6.86
CA VAL A 86 -33.95 17.50 6.03
C VAL A 86 -34.05 17.05 4.58
N TYR A 87 -34.85 17.72 3.75
CA TYR A 87 -35.10 17.35 2.34
C TYR A 87 -35.42 15.87 2.06
N SER A 88 -36.01 15.16 3.03
CA SER A 88 -36.34 13.72 3.02
C SER A 88 -35.22 12.77 3.47
N ASP A 89 -34.02 13.26 3.70
CA ASP A 89 -32.95 12.50 4.34
C ASP A 89 -33.08 12.54 5.86
N GLU A 90 -32.77 11.43 6.51
CA GLU A 90 -32.84 11.34 7.97
C GLU A 90 -31.74 12.21 8.62
N ASP A 91 -32.17 13.15 9.45
CA ASP A 91 -31.31 14.08 10.19
C ASP A 91 -31.94 14.33 11.58
N ASN A 92 -31.65 13.43 12.51
CA ASN A 92 -32.27 13.40 13.83
C ASN A 92 -31.76 14.52 14.75
N TYR A 93 -30.46 14.75 14.73
CA TYR A 93 -29.82 15.77 15.54
C TYR A 93 -28.52 16.18 14.87
N TYR A 94 -28.13 17.43 15.08
CA TYR A 94 -26.99 18.01 14.42
C TYR A 94 -26.35 19.08 15.31
N THR A 95 -25.04 19.27 15.15
CA THR A 95 -24.31 20.38 15.76
C THR A 95 -23.45 21.08 14.73
N LYS A 96 -23.00 22.31 15.02
CA LYS A 96 -21.99 22.94 14.15
C LYS A 96 -20.73 22.05 14.05
N PRO A 97 -20.01 22.10 12.91
CA PRO A 97 -18.74 21.41 12.76
C PRO A 97 -17.77 21.74 13.89
N THR A 98 -17.10 20.73 14.43
CA THR A 98 -16.14 20.90 15.54
C THR A 98 -14.76 20.38 15.21
N SER A 99 -14.65 19.40 14.31
CA SER A 99 -13.37 18.84 13.90
C SER A 99 -13.32 18.43 12.44
N ILE A 100 -12.11 18.44 11.89
CA ILE A 100 -11.77 17.84 10.59
C ILE A 100 -10.82 16.68 10.86
N LYS A 101 -11.13 15.51 10.28
CA LYS A 101 -10.27 14.32 10.38
C LYS A 101 -9.73 13.95 9.01
N LEU A 102 -8.51 13.41 9.00
CA LEU A 102 -7.90 12.86 7.79
C LEU A 102 -8.48 11.47 7.51
N LYS A 103 -9.03 11.26 6.31
CA LYS A 103 -9.50 9.95 5.84
C LYS A 103 -8.42 9.16 5.11
N THR A 104 -7.59 9.86 4.34
CA THR A 104 -6.53 9.21 3.55
C THR A 104 -5.54 8.51 4.49
N PRO A 105 -5.32 7.19 4.34
CA PRO A 105 -4.38 6.48 5.20
C PRO A 105 -2.95 6.90 4.89
N ILE A 106 -2.19 7.28 5.92
CA ILE A 106 -0.77 7.62 5.81
C ILE A 106 0.02 6.68 6.70
N VAL A 107 1.00 5.97 6.12
CA VAL A 107 1.88 5.09 6.88
C VAL A 107 2.92 5.95 7.61
N ASN A 108 2.99 5.83 8.93
CA ASN A 108 3.95 6.56 9.79
C ASN A 108 3.87 8.10 9.71
N ASN A 109 2.73 8.65 9.29
CA ASN A 109 2.52 10.09 9.10
C ASN A 109 3.58 10.75 8.18
N GLU A 110 4.20 9.98 7.29
CA GLU A 110 5.21 10.47 6.35
C GLU A 110 4.88 10.03 4.92
N ILE A 111 4.99 10.96 3.98
CA ILE A 111 4.81 10.73 2.55
C ILE A 111 6.10 11.09 1.84
N ILE A 112 6.64 10.13 1.09
CA ILE A 112 7.86 10.30 0.30
C ILE A 112 7.45 10.52 -1.15
N ILE A 113 7.88 11.64 -1.73
CA ILE A 113 7.59 12.01 -3.13
C ILE A 113 8.85 12.48 -3.84
N THR A 114 8.81 12.51 -5.16
CA THR A 114 9.73 13.29 -5.98
C THR A 114 9.15 14.66 -6.30
N SER A 115 10.01 15.65 -6.54
CA SER A 115 9.55 17.01 -6.89
C SER A 115 8.69 16.98 -8.16
N GLY A 116 7.52 17.61 -8.14
CA GLY A 116 6.57 17.64 -9.25
C GLY A 116 5.47 16.57 -9.20
N ASP A 117 5.54 15.63 -8.26
CA ASP A 117 4.52 14.59 -8.06
C ASP A 117 3.17 15.17 -7.61
N TYR A 118 2.12 14.39 -7.87
CA TYR A 118 0.75 14.70 -7.48
C TYR A 118 0.36 13.89 -6.24
N LEU A 119 -0.26 14.57 -5.27
CA LEU A 119 -0.80 14.00 -4.05
C LEU A 119 -2.31 14.17 -4.00
N SER A 120 -2.97 13.21 -3.33
CA SER A 120 -4.38 13.27 -3.03
C SER A 120 -4.63 13.08 -1.53
N PHE A 121 -5.45 13.98 -0.97
CA PHE A 121 -5.92 13.90 0.41
C PHE A 121 -7.43 14.06 0.45
N THR A 122 -8.07 13.31 1.32
CA THR A 122 -9.47 13.50 1.68
C THR A 122 -9.55 13.79 3.17
N PHE A 123 -10.17 14.91 3.51
CA PHE A 123 -10.51 15.28 4.88
C PHE A 123 -12.03 15.28 5.03
N GLU A 124 -12.51 14.85 6.18
CA GLU A 124 -13.94 14.74 6.47
C GLU A 124 -14.28 15.67 7.65
N LEU A 125 -15.42 16.34 7.55
CA LEU A 125 -15.94 17.27 8.54
C LEU A 125 -16.82 16.52 9.54
N PHE A 126 -16.60 16.78 10.84
CA PHE A 126 -17.30 16.14 11.94
C PHE A 126 -17.95 17.17 12.83
N ASP A 127 -19.14 16.82 13.32
CA ASP A 127 -19.90 17.62 14.25
C ASP A 127 -19.42 17.40 15.72
N GLY A 128 -20.07 18.05 16.68
CA GLY A 128 -19.78 17.93 18.10
C GLY A 128 -20.03 16.54 18.67
N TYR A 129 -20.93 15.76 18.07
CA TYR A 129 -21.20 14.36 18.44
C TYR A 129 -20.24 13.37 17.78
N ASP A 130 -19.17 13.86 17.15
CA ASP A 130 -18.20 13.04 16.41
C ASP A 130 -18.84 12.25 15.26
N THR A 131 -19.94 12.77 14.71
CA THR A 131 -20.63 12.21 13.55
C THR A 131 -20.18 12.93 12.29
N LYS A 132 -19.93 12.18 11.22
CA LYS A 132 -19.61 12.76 9.91
C LYS A 132 -20.77 13.62 9.43
N ILE A 133 -20.46 14.86 9.08
CA ILE A 133 -21.39 15.81 8.49
C ILE A 133 -21.75 15.38 7.08
N LYS A 134 -23.06 15.31 6.79
CA LYS A 134 -23.62 15.20 5.44
C LYS A 134 -24.31 16.51 5.12
N ASP A 135 -23.67 17.33 4.30
CA ASP A 135 -24.20 18.65 3.93
C ASP A 135 -24.98 18.58 2.62
N ILE A 136 -26.17 17.98 2.70
CA ILE A 136 -27.09 17.82 1.55
C ILE A 136 -27.57 19.18 1.02
N THR A 137 -27.55 20.20 1.87
CA THR A 137 -28.03 21.55 1.55
C THR A 137 -26.94 22.48 1.00
N GLU A 138 -25.70 21.99 0.93
CA GLU A 138 -24.52 22.77 0.53
C GLU A 138 -24.28 24.02 1.40
N TYR A 139 -24.77 24.01 2.65
CA TYR A 139 -24.65 25.15 3.57
C TYR A 139 -23.17 25.45 3.92
N TYR A 140 -22.36 24.41 4.03
CA TYR A 140 -20.92 24.48 4.27
C TYR A 140 -20.08 24.48 2.99
N SER A 141 -20.68 24.56 1.80
CA SER A 141 -19.93 24.63 0.53
C SER A 141 -19.00 25.84 0.41
N THR A 142 -19.25 26.87 1.21
CA THR A 142 -18.40 28.06 1.30
C THR A 142 -17.17 27.88 2.18
N LEU A 143 -17.09 26.80 2.97
CA LEU A 143 -15.90 26.47 3.74
C LEU A 143 -14.77 26.07 2.78
N THR A 144 -13.66 26.79 2.86
CA THR A 144 -12.50 26.54 2.01
C THR A 144 -11.30 26.13 2.85
N LEU A 145 -10.83 24.90 2.65
CA LEU A 145 -9.65 24.36 3.30
C LEU A 145 -8.43 24.62 2.43
N LYS A 146 -7.39 25.21 3.02
CA LYS A 146 -6.14 25.53 2.33
C LYS A 146 -4.97 24.79 2.96
N LEU A 147 -4.12 24.22 2.11
CA LEU A 147 -2.89 23.55 2.48
C LEU A 147 -1.70 24.46 2.23
N SER A 148 -0.70 24.34 3.10
CA SER A 148 0.57 25.05 3.00
C SER A 148 1.71 24.15 3.46
N LEU A 149 2.94 24.45 3.05
CA LEU A 149 4.13 23.71 3.46
C LEU A 149 4.98 24.58 4.38
N SER A 150 5.56 23.94 5.40
CA SER A 150 6.53 24.55 6.31
C SER A 150 7.78 23.68 6.36
N PRO A 151 8.97 24.17 6.03
CA PRO A 151 10.19 23.38 6.12
C PRO A 151 10.43 22.91 7.58
N ILE A 152 11.03 21.73 7.75
CA ILE A 152 11.33 21.16 9.09
C ILE A 152 12.64 21.72 9.65
N ASP A 153 13.65 21.90 8.82
CA ASP A 153 14.98 22.35 9.25
C ASP A 153 15.12 23.88 9.11
N GLU A 154 14.83 24.62 10.20
CA GLU A 154 14.98 26.08 10.32
C GLU A 154 16.44 26.53 10.54
N HIS A 155 17.44 25.89 9.94
CA HIS A 155 18.81 26.38 10.10
C HIS A 155 18.99 27.73 9.37
N ASN A 156 18.78 28.81 10.14
CA ASN A 156 19.08 30.22 9.87
C ASN A 156 19.25 30.54 8.38
N ILE A 157 18.11 30.65 7.70
CA ILE A 157 18.09 31.37 6.43
C ILE A 157 18.30 32.83 6.81
N ASP A 158 19.56 33.30 6.73
CA ASP A 158 19.87 34.72 6.80
C ASP A 158 18.95 35.45 5.82
N ASP A 159 18.24 36.45 6.35
CA ASP A 159 17.01 37.10 5.85
C ASP A 159 17.03 37.68 4.42
N ASP A 160 18.13 37.57 3.66
CA ASP A 160 18.36 38.49 2.54
C ASP A 160 18.14 37.92 1.14
N HIS A 161 17.96 36.60 0.97
CA HIS A 161 17.61 36.02 -0.34
C HIS A 161 16.46 35.03 -0.26
N ASN A 162 15.26 35.61 -0.25
CA ASN A 162 13.94 34.98 -0.30
C ASN A 162 13.69 34.26 -1.65
N ILE A 163 14.55 33.30 -2.00
CA ILE A 163 14.31 32.40 -3.13
C ILE A 163 13.22 31.43 -2.66
N ASN A 164 12.02 31.57 -3.21
CA ASN A 164 10.92 30.63 -2.99
C ASN A 164 11.41 29.20 -3.20
N GLN A 165 11.66 28.46 -2.12
CA GLN A 165 12.29 27.13 -2.19
C GLN A 165 11.33 26.03 -2.66
N PHE A 166 10.04 26.35 -2.70
CA PHE A 166 8.98 25.45 -3.11
C PHE A 166 7.82 26.22 -3.75
N SER A 167 7.00 25.49 -4.49
CA SER A 167 5.73 25.92 -5.06
C SER A 167 4.72 24.80 -4.85
N LEU A 168 3.51 25.20 -4.45
CA LEU A 168 2.40 24.30 -4.16
C LEU A 168 1.21 24.75 -5.00
N SER A 169 0.60 23.84 -5.75
CA SER A 169 -0.62 24.11 -6.52
C SER A 169 -1.69 23.06 -6.25
N GLY A 170 -2.96 23.41 -6.51
CA GLY A 170 -4.10 22.56 -6.17
C GLY A 170 -4.32 22.39 -4.66
N ASN A 171 -3.88 23.38 -3.87
CA ASN A 171 -3.84 23.35 -2.41
C ASN A 171 -5.01 24.02 -1.71
N GLU A 172 -6.07 24.35 -2.45
CA GLU A 172 -7.26 24.97 -1.90
C GLU A 172 -8.48 24.22 -2.43
N VAL A 173 -9.42 23.88 -1.55
CA VAL A 173 -10.64 23.16 -1.92
C VAL A 173 -11.80 23.57 -1.04
N SER A 174 -12.97 23.67 -1.64
CA SER A 174 -14.24 23.89 -0.92
C SER A 174 -14.81 22.57 -0.39
N CYS A 175 -15.54 22.64 0.70
CA CYS A 175 -16.25 21.49 1.27
C CYS A 175 -17.36 21.03 0.31
N LEU A 176 -17.44 19.74 0.04
CA LEU A 176 -18.52 19.13 -0.74
C LEU A 176 -19.15 18.01 0.08
N ASN A 177 -20.40 18.20 0.51
CA ASN A 177 -21.15 17.23 1.32
C ASN A 177 -20.37 16.76 2.58
N GLY A 178 -19.65 17.67 3.23
CA GLY A 178 -18.84 17.38 4.41
C GLY A 178 -17.41 16.87 4.12
N ASP A 179 -17.00 16.79 2.85
CA ASP A 179 -15.67 16.30 2.45
C ASP A 179 -14.84 17.40 1.79
N PHE A 180 -13.55 17.47 2.12
CA PHE A 180 -12.55 18.27 1.40
C PHE A 180 -11.67 17.33 0.58
N ILE A 181 -11.85 17.33 -0.74
CA ILE A 181 -11.24 16.35 -1.64
C ILE A 181 -10.17 17.03 -2.50
N PHE A 182 -8.91 16.83 -2.12
CA PHE A 182 -7.77 17.24 -2.93
C PHE A 182 -7.34 16.10 -3.84
N ASN A 183 -7.47 16.26 -5.16
CA ASN A 183 -7.09 15.21 -6.12
C ASN A 183 -5.76 15.47 -6.84
N ASN A 184 -5.34 16.74 -6.92
CA ASN A 184 -4.26 17.18 -7.80
C ASN A 184 -3.30 18.15 -7.11
N ILE A 185 -2.95 17.90 -5.84
CA ILE A 185 -1.94 18.74 -5.18
C ILE A 185 -0.61 18.46 -5.83
N ARG A 186 0.03 19.47 -6.39
CA ARG A 186 1.37 19.33 -6.96
C ARG A 186 2.37 20.05 -6.08
N ILE A 187 3.39 19.33 -5.63
CA ILE A 187 4.48 19.88 -4.82
C ILE A 187 5.72 19.98 -5.70
N ILE A 188 6.20 21.19 -5.96
CA ILE A 188 7.47 21.44 -6.64
C ILE A 188 8.43 22.02 -5.62
N ALA A 189 9.43 21.27 -5.20
CA ALA A 189 10.38 21.71 -4.19
C ALA A 189 11.75 21.05 -4.40
N ASN A 190 12.81 21.70 -3.92
CA ASN A 190 14.10 21.03 -3.81
C ASN A 190 14.04 19.92 -2.73
N LYS A 191 14.98 18.98 -2.77
CA LYS A 191 15.08 17.90 -1.79
C LYS A 191 15.12 18.47 -0.37
N ASN A 192 14.06 18.22 0.40
CA ASN A 192 13.90 18.70 1.77
C ASN A 192 12.72 17.98 2.44
N LYS A 193 12.52 18.23 3.73
CA LYS A 193 11.38 17.76 4.50
C LYS A 193 10.48 18.92 4.90
N PHE A 194 9.17 18.70 4.85
CA PHE A 194 8.15 19.69 5.13
C PHE A 194 7.07 19.13 6.06
N TYR A 195 6.50 19.99 6.90
CA TYR A 195 5.19 19.78 7.51
C TYR A 195 4.10 20.34 6.60
N LEU A 196 3.07 19.54 6.35
CA LEU A 196 1.85 20.00 5.70
C LEU A 196 0.95 20.67 6.73
N LYS A 197 0.77 21.99 6.61
CA LYS A 197 -0.08 22.80 7.48
C LYS A 197 -1.41 23.06 6.81
N LEU A 198 -2.48 22.93 7.58
CA LEU A 198 -3.84 23.24 7.14
C LEU A 198 -4.29 24.57 7.75
N SER A 199 -5.00 25.35 6.97
CA SER A 199 -5.64 26.60 7.39
C SER A 199 -7.08 26.63 6.90
N LEU A 200 -7.98 27.07 7.76
CA LEU A 200 -9.39 27.25 7.51
C LEU A 200 -9.82 28.56 8.20
N ASP A 201 -10.69 29.35 7.56
CA ASP A 201 -11.18 30.62 8.10
C ASP A 201 -12.21 30.46 9.23
N ASN A 202 -12.11 29.40 10.03
CA ASN A 202 -13.02 29.07 11.14
C ASN A 202 -12.29 28.31 12.26
N ASP A 203 -12.82 28.39 13.48
CA ASP A 203 -12.26 27.76 14.70
C ASP A 203 -12.48 26.23 14.79
N ILE A 204 -12.49 25.53 13.66
CA ILE A 204 -12.65 24.07 13.61
C ILE A 204 -11.30 23.40 13.90
N LYS A 205 -11.31 22.37 14.75
CA LYS A 205 -10.07 21.69 15.17
C LYS A 205 -9.63 20.66 14.13
N PHE A 206 -8.32 20.58 13.87
CA PHE A 206 -7.75 19.48 13.10
C PHE A 206 -7.45 18.32 14.06
N ASP A 207 -8.12 17.17 13.85
CA ASP A 207 -8.01 15.98 14.70
C ASP A 207 -7.29 14.86 13.93
N PHE A 208 -6.02 15.09 13.68
CA PHE A 208 -5.06 14.14 13.11
C PHE A 208 -3.64 14.63 13.40
N ASP A 209 -2.68 13.71 13.36
CA ASP A 209 -1.28 14.03 13.58
C ASP A 209 -0.70 14.87 12.43
N GLU A 210 0.39 15.58 12.70
CA GLU A 210 1.11 16.33 11.68
C GLU A 210 1.60 15.42 10.53
N ILE A 211 1.33 15.84 9.30
CA ILE A 211 1.71 15.10 8.10
C ILE A 211 3.07 15.60 7.62
N LYS A 212 4.06 14.70 7.56
CA LYS A 212 5.41 14.96 7.05
C LYS A 212 5.48 14.61 5.57
N ILE A 213 6.09 15.49 4.78
CA ILE A 213 6.34 15.28 3.37
C ILE A 213 7.84 15.36 3.14
N THR A 214 8.42 14.27 2.66
CA THR A 214 9.83 14.19 2.28
C THR A 214 9.90 14.24 0.76
N VAL A 215 10.51 15.31 0.24
CA VAL A 215 10.77 15.47 -1.19
C VAL A 215 12.16 14.95 -1.48
N GLU A 216 12.25 13.94 -2.33
CA GLU A 216 13.49 13.32 -2.79
C GLU A 216 13.97 13.92 -4.11
N GLU A 217 15.21 13.59 -4.48
CA GLU A 217 15.74 13.87 -5.80
C GLU A 217 15.00 13.10 -6.90
N CYS A 218 15.01 13.63 -8.12
CA CYS A 218 14.47 12.90 -9.26
C CYS A 218 15.18 11.58 -9.47
N LYS A 219 14.40 10.53 -9.74
CA LYS A 219 14.92 9.21 -10.08
C LYS A 219 15.72 9.26 -11.39
N GLU A 220 16.61 8.30 -11.58
CA GLU A 220 17.49 8.26 -12.76
C GLU A 220 16.71 8.23 -14.08
N GLU A 221 15.53 7.62 -14.11
CA GLU A 221 14.64 7.53 -15.27
C GLU A 221 13.81 8.79 -15.55
N GLN A 222 13.71 9.71 -14.59
CA GLN A 222 12.94 10.94 -14.70
C GLN A 222 13.75 12.08 -15.32
N ILE A 223 13.06 13.02 -15.95
CA ILE A 223 13.64 14.23 -16.53
C ILE A 223 13.63 15.34 -15.49
N LYS A 224 14.79 15.96 -15.27
CA LYS A 224 14.94 17.15 -14.41
C LYS A 224 14.62 18.39 -15.24
N LEU A 225 13.65 19.18 -14.80
CA LEU A 225 13.21 20.42 -15.44
C LEU A 225 13.29 21.57 -14.43
N LEU A 226 13.43 22.80 -14.93
CA LEU A 226 13.36 24.01 -14.11
C LEU A 226 12.00 24.69 -14.35
N ASN A 227 11.33 25.11 -13.29
CA ASN A 227 10.14 25.94 -13.41
C ASN A 227 10.52 27.43 -13.57
N ASP A 228 9.54 28.29 -13.76
CA ASP A 228 9.74 29.74 -13.93
C ASP A 228 10.42 30.40 -12.71
N ASN A 229 10.34 29.76 -11.53
CA ASN A 229 10.99 30.20 -10.30
C ASN A 229 12.40 29.61 -10.11
N GLY A 230 12.93 28.85 -11.08
CA GLY A 230 14.24 28.21 -10.99
C GLY A 230 14.31 26.98 -10.07
N ILE A 231 13.16 26.44 -9.66
CA ILE A 231 13.06 25.23 -8.82
C ILE A 231 13.10 24.00 -9.72
N VAL A 232 13.92 23.01 -9.35
CA VAL A 232 14.01 21.74 -10.07
C VAL A 232 12.80 20.87 -9.75
N TYR A 233 12.16 20.33 -10.78
CA TYR A 233 11.12 19.33 -10.66
C TYR A 233 11.34 18.17 -11.63
N CYS A 234 10.70 17.06 -11.32
CA CYS A 234 10.82 15.80 -12.01
C CYS A 234 9.56 15.59 -12.86
N GLU A 235 9.74 15.14 -14.10
CA GLU A 235 8.65 14.58 -14.89
C GLU A 235 9.05 13.22 -15.43
N ASN A 236 8.06 12.32 -15.50
CA ASN A 236 8.20 11.10 -16.28
C ASN A 236 8.31 11.47 -17.78
N PRO A 237 9.17 10.79 -18.55
CA PRO A 237 9.33 11.07 -19.96
C PRO A 237 7.99 10.88 -20.70
N LYS A 238 7.62 11.87 -21.52
CA LYS A 238 6.41 11.82 -22.34
C LYS A 238 6.74 11.13 -23.66
N CYS A 239 6.07 10.03 -23.97
CA CYS A 239 6.22 9.32 -25.24
C CYS A 239 4.95 9.45 -26.10
N LYS A 240 5.04 9.04 -27.36
CA LYS A 240 3.87 8.90 -28.24
C LYS A 240 2.89 7.88 -27.65
N SER A 241 1.60 8.02 -27.96
CA SER A 241 0.54 7.11 -27.49
C SER A 241 0.83 5.64 -27.81
N GLU A 242 1.49 5.35 -28.93
CA GLU A 242 1.95 4.01 -29.34
C GLU A 242 2.86 3.31 -28.31
N CYS A 243 3.48 4.09 -27.39
CA CYS A 243 4.30 3.56 -26.31
C CYS A 243 3.46 3.06 -25.12
N HIS A 244 2.22 3.52 -24.98
CA HIS A 244 1.32 3.17 -23.89
C HIS A 244 0.26 2.11 -24.28
N GLU A 245 0.28 1.63 -25.53
CA GLU A 245 -0.66 0.61 -26.01
C GLU A 245 -0.33 -0.80 -25.50
N ASN A 246 0.90 -1.02 -25.00
CA ASN A 246 1.36 -2.32 -24.54
C ASN A 246 2.24 -2.16 -23.30
N ASP A 247 1.99 -2.96 -22.26
CA ASP A 247 2.77 -3.00 -21.01
C ASP A 247 4.23 -3.45 -21.23
N HIS A 248 4.58 -3.92 -22.43
CA HIS A 248 5.93 -4.35 -22.79
C HIS A 248 6.85 -3.21 -23.25
N LYS A 249 6.37 -1.98 -23.23
CA LYS A 249 7.12 -0.77 -23.62
C LYS A 249 7.36 0.12 -22.40
N VAL A 250 8.54 0.71 -22.31
CA VAL A 250 8.89 1.72 -21.32
C VAL A 250 9.41 2.97 -22.01
N CYS A 251 8.89 4.12 -21.60
CA CYS A 251 9.39 5.40 -22.09
C CYS A 251 10.69 5.75 -21.34
N ARG A 252 11.76 6.02 -22.08
CA ARG A 252 13.07 6.40 -21.55
C ARG A 252 13.41 7.83 -21.95
N LYS A 253 13.99 8.57 -21.01
CA LYS A 253 14.54 9.90 -21.28
C LYS A 253 15.81 9.82 -22.14
N PRO A 254 16.17 10.87 -22.89
CA PRO A 254 17.42 10.92 -23.64
C PRO A 254 18.65 10.89 -22.72
N LYS A 255 19.79 10.46 -23.27
CA LYS A 255 21.08 10.43 -22.54
C LYS A 255 21.64 11.82 -22.21
N THR A 256 21.24 12.82 -22.97
CA THR A 256 21.62 14.23 -22.77
C THR A 256 20.58 14.92 -21.92
N ASP A 257 21.02 15.81 -21.03
CA ASP A 257 20.10 16.67 -20.28
C ASP A 257 19.32 17.58 -21.23
N ILE A 258 18.02 17.72 -20.99
CA ILE A 258 17.10 18.51 -21.80
C ILE A 258 16.37 19.52 -20.92
N SER A 259 16.09 20.70 -21.46
CA SER A 259 15.34 21.76 -20.76
C SER A 259 13.82 21.61 -20.88
N LYS A 260 13.35 20.72 -21.76
CA LYS A 260 11.92 20.48 -22.01
C LYS A 260 11.66 19.01 -22.26
N ASN A 261 10.63 18.46 -21.63
CA ASN A 261 10.16 17.09 -21.84
C ASN A 261 9.35 16.98 -23.14
N ASP A 262 10.06 16.91 -24.26
CA ASP A 262 9.49 16.81 -25.61
C ASP A 262 9.32 15.35 -26.05
N ILE A 263 8.13 15.01 -26.58
CA ILE A 263 7.78 13.66 -27.06
C ILE A 263 8.74 13.16 -28.14
N SER A 264 9.31 14.05 -28.95
CA SER A 264 10.23 13.70 -30.03
C SER A 264 11.63 13.31 -29.56
N LEU A 265 12.01 13.69 -28.34
CA LEU A 265 13.34 13.44 -27.78
C LEU A 265 13.39 12.17 -26.91
N ASN A 266 12.24 11.75 -26.37
CA ASN A 266 12.14 10.54 -25.56
C ASN A 266 12.05 9.30 -26.45
N THR A 267 12.68 8.21 -26.02
CA THR A 267 12.72 6.96 -26.78
C THR A 267 11.85 5.92 -26.09
N CYS A 268 11.02 5.22 -26.88
CA CYS A 268 10.26 4.08 -26.39
C CYS A 268 11.09 2.81 -26.58
N GLU A 269 11.39 2.11 -25.48
CA GLU A 269 12.19 0.89 -25.49
C GLU A 269 11.37 -0.30 -25.01
N CYS A 270 11.64 -1.50 -25.53
CA CYS A 270 11.02 -2.71 -25.01
C CYS A 270 11.57 -3.03 -23.63
N ILE A 271 10.71 -3.50 -22.71
CA ILE A 271 11.17 -4.08 -21.46
C ILE A 271 11.99 -5.34 -21.74
N THR A 272 12.87 -5.71 -20.80
CA THR A 272 13.72 -6.89 -20.95
C THR A 272 12.89 -8.15 -21.18
N GLY A 273 13.24 -8.91 -22.22
CA GLY A 273 12.49 -10.09 -22.66
C GLY A 273 11.57 -9.87 -23.85
N TRP A 274 11.47 -8.65 -24.38
CA TRP A 274 10.66 -8.33 -25.57
C TRP A 274 11.48 -7.63 -26.65
N THR A 275 11.12 -7.88 -27.92
CA THR A 275 11.74 -7.33 -29.13
C THR A 275 10.70 -7.08 -30.22
N GLY A 276 11.11 -6.44 -31.32
CA GLY A 276 10.24 -6.02 -32.42
C GLY A 276 9.97 -4.52 -32.36
N SER A 277 9.40 -3.96 -33.43
CA SER A 277 9.09 -2.52 -33.49
C SER A 277 8.01 -2.11 -32.49
N ASN A 278 7.16 -3.07 -32.09
CA ASN A 278 6.08 -2.89 -31.13
C ASN A 278 6.24 -3.74 -29.87
N CYS A 279 7.42 -4.30 -29.62
CA CYS A 279 7.67 -5.19 -28.50
C CYS A 279 6.70 -6.38 -28.48
N GLU A 280 6.39 -6.91 -29.66
CA GLU A 280 5.44 -7.98 -29.89
C GLU A 280 6.08 -9.37 -29.82
N ASN A 281 7.40 -9.46 -29.97
CA ASN A 281 8.12 -10.72 -29.99
C ASN A 281 8.83 -10.95 -28.66
N GLU A 282 8.38 -11.95 -27.91
CA GLU A 282 9.14 -12.46 -26.76
C GLU A 282 10.52 -12.92 -27.22
N VAL A 283 11.55 -12.44 -26.52
CA VAL A 283 12.91 -12.92 -26.67
C VAL A 283 12.99 -14.26 -25.96
N TYR A 284 12.76 -15.33 -26.71
CA TYR A 284 13.07 -16.67 -26.24
C TYR A 284 14.59 -16.78 -26.08
N ILE A 285 15.04 -16.77 -24.83
CA ILE A 285 16.44 -17.08 -24.51
C ILE A 285 16.70 -18.51 -24.99
N GLU A 286 17.48 -18.65 -26.04
CA GLU A 286 17.84 -19.97 -26.57
C GLU A 286 18.88 -20.62 -25.64
N TYR A 287 18.40 -21.24 -24.55
CA TYR A 287 19.24 -21.89 -23.54
C TYR A 287 20.15 -22.98 -24.11
N ARG A 288 19.85 -23.51 -25.31
CA ARG A 288 20.70 -24.48 -26.02
C ARG A 288 22.14 -24.00 -26.25
N LYS A 289 22.35 -22.68 -26.37
CA LYS A 289 23.67 -22.09 -26.62
C LYS A 289 24.42 -21.74 -25.32
N GLN A 290 23.78 -21.82 -24.16
CA GLN A 290 24.46 -21.57 -22.89
C GLN A 290 25.46 -22.70 -22.59
N ARG A 291 26.67 -22.33 -22.15
CA ARG A 291 27.76 -23.29 -21.89
C ARG A 291 27.33 -24.43 -20.98
N ILE A 292 26.56 -24.13 -19.92
CA ILE A 292 26.07 -25.11 -18.95
C ILE A 292 25.22 -26.22 -19.62
N VAL A 293 24.27 -25.84 -20.49
CA VAL A 293 23.40 -26.81 -21.18
C VAL A 293 24.17 -27.60 -22.23
N LYS A 294 25.14 -26.95 -22.89
CA LYS A 294 26.04 -27.60 -23.85
C LYS A 294 26.94 -28.65 -23.18
N ASP A 295 27.51 -28.30 -22.03
CA ASP A 295 28.46 -29.14 -21.30
C ASP A 295 27.77 -30.32 -20.62
N MET A 296 26.60 -30.07 -19.99
CA MET A 296 25.83 -31.13 -19.35
C MET A 296 25.12 -32.04 -20.36
N GLY A 297 24.79 -31.51 -21.54
CA GLY A 297 24.13 -32.21 -22.64
C GLY A 297 22.60 -32.12 -22.55
N TYR A 298 21.98 -31.50 -23.55
CA TYR A 298 20.53 -31.24 -23.62
C TYR A 298 19.66 -32.49 -23.36
N TYR A 299 19.96 -33.62 -24.01
CA TYR A 299 19.19 -34.86 -23.85
C TYR A 299 19.25 -35.42 -22.43
N LYS A 300 20.37 -35.25 -21.71
CA LYS A 300 20.50 -35.74 -20.33
C LYS A 300 19.61 -34.94 -19.38
N ILE A 301 19.61 -33.61 -19.51
CA ILE A 301 18.71 -32.73 -18.76
C ILE A 301 17.25 -33.10 -19.05
N LEU A 302 16.90 -33.29 -20.33
CA LEU A 302 15.54 -33.65 -20.74
C LEU A 302 15.10 -35.01 -20.15
N MET A 303 15.97 -36.01 -20.12
CA MET A 303 15.67 -37.32 -19.53
C MET A 303 15.51 -37.26 -18.00
N VAL A 304 16.29 -36.44 -17.31
CA VAL A 304 16.12 -36.20 -15.86
C VAL A 304 14.77 -35.53 -15.59
N SER A 305 14.44 -34.48 -16.34
CA SER A 305 13.16 -33.79 -16.21
C SER A 305 11.97 -34.73 -16.49
N PHE A 306 12.10 -35.58 -17.51
CA PHE A 306 11.08 -36.58 -17.83
C PHE A 306 10.89 -37.59 -16.70
N GLY A 307 11.96 -38.07 -16.07
CA GLY A 307 11.88 -38.94 -14.89
C GLY A 307 11.16 -38.28 -13.70
N ILE A 308 11.45 -36.99 -13.45
CA ILE A 308 10.80 -36.20 -12.40
C ILE A 308 9.30 -36.00 -12.70
N ILE A 309 8.94 -35.72 -13.97
CA ILE A 309 7.54 -35.60 -14.39
C ILE A 309 6.80 -36.91 -14.16
N ILE A 310 7.35 -38.05 -14.59
CA ILE A 310 6.76 -39.38 -14.35
C ILE A 310 6.52 -39.62 -12.84
N TYR A 311 7.51 -39.26 -12.01
CA TYR A 311 7.38 -39.35 -10.55
C TYR A 311 6.25 -38.46 -10.01
N PHE A 312 6.12 -37.21 -10.45
CA PHE A 312 5.03 -36.35 -9.99
C PHE A 312 3.65 -36.78 -10.51
N THR A 313 3.58 -37.28 -11.75
CA THR A 313 2.36 -37.86 -12.30
C THR A 313 1.91 -39.08 -11.50
N SER A 314 2.84 -39.85 -10.90
CA SER A 314 2.46 -40.97 -10.03
C SER A 314 1.63 -40.52 -8.82
N ASN A 315 1.85 -39.30 -8.31
CA ASN A 315 1.10 -38.76 -7.17
C ASN A 315 -0.36 -38.43 -7.49
N MET A 316 -0.74 -38.35 -8.78
CA MET A 316 -2.13 -38.15 -9.19
C MET A 316 -2.99 -39.42 -9.04
N PHE A 317 -2.36 -40.59 -8.91
CA PHE A 317 -3.04 -41.85 -8.68
C PHE A 317 -3.20 -42.08 -7.18
N MET A 318 -4.44 -41.91 -6.67
CA MET A 318 -4.75 -42.13 -5.27
C MET A 318 -4.67 -43.62 -4.93
N ALA A 319 -3.85 -43.98 -3.95
CA ALA A 319 -3.49 -45.37 -3.67
C ALA A 319 -4.61 -46.22 -3.03
N TYR A 320 -5.81 -45.66 -2.79
CA TYR A 320 -6.79 -46.25 -1.87
C TYR A 320 -8.12 -46.68 -2.52
N GLU A 321 -8.39 -46.33 -3.79
CA GLU A 321 -9.70 -46.59 -4.39
C GLU A 321 -9.71 -47.82 -5.32
N ASN A 322 -8.68 -47.99 -6.17
CA ASN A 322 -8.65 -49.04 -7.18
C ASN A 322 -7.30 -49.77 -7.25
N TYR A 323 -7.33 -51.09 -7.48
CA TYR A 323 -6.11 -51.89 -7.67
C TYR A 323 -5.27 -51.41 -8.86
N SER A 324 -5.92 -51.02 -9.97
CA SER A 324 -5.26 -50.49 -11.16
C SER A 324 -4.53 -49.17 -10.89
N GLU A 325 -5.12 -48.28 -10.10
CA GLU A 325 -4.52 -47.01 -9.70
C GLU A 325 -3.35 -47.22 -8.74
N CYS A 326 -3.48 -48.16 -7.81
CA CYS A 326 -2.39 -48.57 -6.92
C CYS A 326 -1.20 -49.13 -7.71
N ALA A 327 -1.47 -50.00 -8.69
CA ALA A 327 -0.45 -50.54 -9.58
C ALA A 327 0.20 -49.45 -10.45
N ALA A 328 -0.59 -48.52 -11.00
CA ALA A 328 -0.08 -47.40 -11.80
C ALA A 328 0.80 -46.46 -10.97
N ASN A 329 0.39 -46.11 -9.74
CA ASN A 329 1.18 -45.31 -8.80
C ASN A 329 2.53 -46.00 -8.53
N PHE A 330 2.51 -47.29 -8.17
CA PHE A 330 3.72 -48.05 -7.90
C PHE A 330 4.68 -48.06 -9.10
N VAL A 331 4.18 -48.42 -10.29
CA VAL A 331 5.01 -48.53 -11.50
C VAL A 331 5.59 -47.18 -11.89
N LEU A 332 4.75 -46.14 -12.03
CA LEU A 332 5.21 -44.80 -12.45
C LEU A 332 6.22 -44.23 -11.45
N LYS A 333 5.94 -44.36 -10.14
CA LYS A 333 6.85 -43.84 -9.11
C LYS A 333 8.23 -44.49 -9.19
N HIS A 334 8.30 -45.80 -9.31
CA HIS A 334 9.58 -46.53 -9.38
C HIS A 334 10.29 -46.32 -10.71
N THR A 335 9.56 -46.27 -11.83
CA THR A 335 10.14 -45.97 -13.15
C THR A 335 10.72 -44.55 -13.19
N GLY A 336 10.03 -43.56 -12.64
CA GLY A 336 10.52 -42.18 -12.56
C GLY A 336 11.81 -42.07 -11.74
N ILE A 337 11.82 -42.65 -10.53
CA ILE A 337 13.01 -42.68 -9.65
C ILE A 337 14.18 -43.40 -10.33
N LEU A 338 13.94 -44.59 -10.90
CA LEU A 338 14.98 -45.37 -11.56
C LEU A 338 15.59 -44.61 -12.75
N LEU A 339 14.76 -43.98 -13.57
CA LEU A 339 15.22 -43.20 -14.72
C LEU A 339 16.13 -42.04 -14.28
N THR A 340 15.71 -41.27 -13.27
CA THR A 340 16.50 -40.14 -12.74
C THR A 340 17.84 -40.64 -12.17
N ILE A 341 17.84 -41.70 -11.36
CA ILE A 341 19.07 -42.28 -10.78
C ILE A 341 20.01 -42.79 -11.86
N CYS A 342 19.50 -43.50 -12.88
CA CYS A 342 20.31 -44.01 -13.99
C CYS A 342 21.05 -42.90 -14.74
N ILE A 343 20.37 -41.79 -15.05
CA ILE A 343 21.02 -40.66 -15.75
C ILE A 343 22.05 -39.96 -14.86
N CYS A 344 21.74 -39.76 -13.58
CA CYS A 344 22.70 -39.24 -12.61
C CYS A 344 23.95 -40.13 -12.52
N TYR A 345 23.76 -41.45 -12.42
CA TYR A 345 24.86 -42.42 -12.37
C TYR A 345 25.73 -42.37 -13.63
N ILE A 346 25.14 -42.33 -14.83
CA ILE A 346 25.87 -42.17 -16.10
C ILE A 346 26.70 -40.88 -16.08
N ASN A 347 26.13 -39.77 -15.62
CA ASN A 347 26.84 -38.50 -15.53
C ASN A 347 28.01 -38.56 -14.54
N THR A 348 27.83 -39.17 -13.38
CA THR A 348 28.91 -39.37 -12.40
C THR A 348 30.03 -40.24 -12.96
N VAL A 349 29.70 -41.34 -13.64
CA VAL A 349 30.70 -42.23 -14.26
C VAL A 349 31.44 -41.52 -15.40
N LEU A 350 30.75 -40.74 -16.22
CA LEU A 350 31.37 -39.93 -17.27
C LEU A 350 32.27 -38.84 -16.67
N ALA A 351 31.82 -38.15 -15.63
CA ALA A 351 32.61 -37.15 -14.92
C ALA A 351 33.86 -37.78 -14.28
N PHE A 352 33.76 -38.99 -13.74
CA PHE A 352 34.91 -39.72 -13.22
C PHE A 352 35.90 -40.15 -14.31
N LYS A 353 35.42 -40.58 -15.48
CA LYS A 353 36.26 -40.98 -16.62
C LYS A 353 36.91 -39.79 -17.35
N LEU A 354 36.16 -38.70 -17.53
CA LEU A 354 36.60 -37.47 -18.21
C LEU A 354 37.34 -36.52 -17.26
N GLY A 355 37.14 -36.68 -15.96
CA GLY A 355 37.97 -36.12 -14.92
C GLY A 355 39.36 -36.72 -15.05
N VAL A 356 40.14 -36.13 -15.96
CA VAL A 356 41.55 -36.40 -16.20
C VAL A 356 42.23 -36.59 -14.85
N GLN A 357 42.78 -37.78 -14.61
CA GLN A 357 43.85 -37.94 -13.63
C GLN A 357 44.85 -36.85 -13.96
N LYS A 358 45.02 -35.86 -13.08
CA LYS A 358 46.14 -34.93 -13.17
C LYS A 358 47.38 -35.79 -13.24
N ASP A 359 47.93 -35.99 -14.43
CA ASP A 359 49.30 -36.43 -14.57
C ASP A 359 50.11 -35.43 -13.74
N ASN A 360 50.94 -35.93 -12.84
CA ASN A 360 51.84 -35.16 -11.98
C ASN A 360 52.88 -34.32 -12.75
N LYS A 361 52.62 -33.96 -14.01
CA LYS A 361 53.43 -33.06 -14.80
C LYS A 361 52.99 -31.62 -14.55
N THR A 362 53.62 -31.08 -13.51
CA THR A 362 53.95 -29.67 -13.32
C THR A 362 52.79 -28.69 -13.46
N LYS A 363 52.23 -28.35 -12.29
CA LYS A 363 51.96 -26.98 -11.85
C LYS A 363 51.52 -26.05 -13.00
N PHE A 364 50.21 -25.87 -13.15
CA PHE A 364 49.66 -24.66 -13.75
C PHE A 364 50.31 -23.46 -13.03
N ARG A 365 51.38 -22.90 -13.60
CA ARG A 365 51.81 -21.56 -13.29
C ARG A 365 50.71 -20.69 -13.88
N PHE A 366 49.84 -20.16 -13.02
CA PHE A 366 49.22 -18.89 -13.33
C PHE A 366 50.38 -17.95 -13.64
N SER A 367 50.45 -17.50 -14.89
CA SER A 367 51.26 -16.35 -15.24
C SER A 367 50.67 -15.20 -14.41
N ASN A 368 51.20 -14.99 -13.22
CA ASN A 368 51.19 -13.68 -12.62
C ASN A 368 51.98 -12.83 -13.60
N GLU A 369 51.26 -12.05 -14.39
CA GLU A 369 51.84 -10.83 -14.92
C GLU A 369 52.35 -10.03 -13.72
N GLU A 370 53.64 -9.73 -13.82
CA GLU A 370 54.41 -8.77 -13.04
C GLU A 370 53.60 -7.46 -12.89
N GLY A 371 53.58 -6.78 -11.75
CA GLY A 371 54.34 -6.98 -10.53
C GLY A 371 53.99 -5.95 -9.47
N GLY A 372 54.69 -6.05 -8.34
CA GLY A 372 54.60 -5.15 -7.20
C GLY A 372 54.76 -5.97 -5.93
N GLY A 373 55.94 -5.90 -5.32
CA GLY A 373 56.38 -6.80 -4.27
C GLY A 373 55.56 -6.74 -2.99
N ASP A 374 55.63 -7.80 -2.19
CA ASP A 374 56.52 -7.77 -1.03
C ASP A 374 56.70 -9.16 -0.43
N ASN A 375 57.87 -9.34 0.18
CA ASN A 375 58.38 -10.55 0.80
C ASN A 375 57.51 -11.00 1.97
N ILE A 376 57.02 -12.25 1.98
CA ILE A 376 56.65 -12.93 3.22
C ILE A 376 57.11 -14.39 3.16
N GLU A 377 57.76 -14.77 4.26
CA GLU A 377 58.52 -15.97 4.54
C GLU A 377 57.68 -17.25 4.62
N ASN A 378 58.42 -18.35 4.51
CA ASN A 378 58.02 -19.75 4.56
C ASN A 378 57.24 -20.13 5.83
N GLU A 379 56.17 -20.92 5.65
CA GLU A 379 55.85 -22.02 6.57
C GLU A 379 55.46 -23.27 5.76
N ASP A 380 56.25 -24.33 5.94
CA ASP A 380 56.01 -25.66 5.39
C ASP A 380 54.92 -26.37 6.21
N GLU A 381 53.70 -26.46 5.67
CA GLU A 381 52.66 -27.32 6.22
C GLU A 381 52.50 -28.60 5.37
N ILE A 382 53.02 -29.70 5.92
CA ILE A 382 52.92 -31.05 5.35
C ILE A 382 51.48 -31.54 5.52
N VAL A 383 50.64 -31.30 4.52
CA VAL A 383 49.29 -31.88 4.43
C VAL A 383 49.41 -33.36 4.06
N ARG A 384 49.21 -34.24 5.04
CA ARG A 384 49.01 -35.68 4.82
C ARG A 384 47.70 -35.88 4.05
N THR A 385 47.80 -36.45 2.85
CA THR A 385 46.65 -36.97 2.12
C THR A 385 46.11 -38.22 2.81
N GLU A 386 44.98 -38.08 3.50
CA GLU A 386 44.21 -39.23 3.99
C GLU A 386 43.68 -40.04 2.80
N LYS A 387 43.98 -41.34 2.81
CA LYS A 387 43.43 -42.29 1.85
C LYS A 387 41.92 -42.40 2.08
N LEU A 388 41.17 -42.24 1.00
CA LEU A 388 39.72 -42.45 0.96
C LEU A 388 39.39 -43.88 1.44
N PRO A 389 38.45 -44.07 2.39
CA PRO A 389 38.14 -45.38 2.94
C PRO A 389 37.51 -46.29 1.89
N SER A 390 37.80 -47.59 2.00
CA SER A 390 37.27 -48.60 1.10
C SER A 390 35.75 -48.76 1.28
N PHE A 391 35.07 -49.18 0.21
CA PHE A 391 33.61 -49.30 0.12
C PHE A 391 32.94 -50.11 1.25
N MET A 392 33.69 -50.93 1.99
CA MET A 392 33.20 -51.70 3.15
C MET A 392 32.98 -50.87 4.44
N GLU A 393 33.54 -49.66 4.56
CA GLU A 393 33.35 -48.81 5.76
C GLU A 393 32.14 -47.85 5.65
N LEU A 394 31.53 -47.72 4.47
CA LEU A 394 30.41 -46.80 4.26
C LEU A 394 29.10 -47.30 4.90
N ASP A 395 28.88 -48.62 4.95
CA ASP A 395 27.67 -49.22 5.51
C ASP A 395 27.59 -49.09 7.04
N ALA A 396 28.73 -48.99 7.72
CA ALA A 396 28.78 -48.80 9.17
C ALA A 396 28.33 -47.39 9.60
N ASN A 397 28.54 -46.37 8.75
CA ASN A 397 28.18 -44.98 9.07
C ASN A 397 26.71 -44.63 8.76
N ILE A 398 26.08 -45.35 7.84
CA ILE A 398 24.64 -45.18 7.53
C ILE A 398 23.77 -45.72 8.69
N SER A 399 24.24 -46.77 9.39
CA SER A 399 23.61 -47.32 10.60
C SER A 399 23.58 -46.33 11.77
N THR A 400 24.66 -45.57 11.98
CA THR A 400 24.78 -44.58 13.04
C THR A 400 23.98 -43.30 12.76
N MET A 401 23.87 -42.87 11.50
CA MET A 401 23.02 -41.72 11.13
C MET A 401 21.52 -41.99 11.34
N ASN A 402 21.04 -43.22 11.09
CA ASN A 402 19.62 -43.58 11.29
C ASN A 402 19.21 -43.66 12.77
N LYS A 403 20.14 -43.89 13.70
CA LYS A 403 19.84 -43.81 15.15
C LYS A 403 19.63 -42.38 15.63
N ASN A 404 20.24 -41.38 14.99
CA ASN A 404 20.10 -39.97 15.38
C ASN A 404 18.84 -39.31 14.80
N LEU A 405 18.29 -39.81 13.68
CA LEU A 405 17.06 -39.29 13.06
C LEU A 405 15.77 -39.70 13.79
N ASN A 406 15.78 -40.77 14.59
CA ASN A 406 14.62 -41.18 15.40
C ASN A 406 14.52 -40.46 16.76
N SER A 407 15.56 -39.73 17.16
CA SER A 407 15.60 -38.93 18.41
C SER A 407 14.91 -37.56 18.26
N SER A 408 14.82 -37.03 17.03
CA SER A 408 14.32 -35.67 16.75
C SER A 408 12.83 -35.58 16.41
N ARG A 409 12.06 -36.68 16.48
CA ARG A 409 10.62 -36.73 16.12
C ARG A 409 9.63 -36.61 17.29
N ILE A 410 10.07 -36.30 18.51
CA ILE A 410 9.20 -36.26 19.70
C ILE A 410 8.76 -34.84 20.14
N PHE A 411 9.13 -33.77 19.43
CA PHE A 411 8.66 -32.42 19.78
C PHE A 411 7.68 -31.80 18.77
N SER A 412 6.55 -31.33 19.31
CA SER A 412 5.54 -30.43 18.73
C SER A 412 4.54 -30.97 17.69
N LEU A 413 3.53 -31.70 18.17
CA LEU A 413 2.16 -31.56 17.67
C LEU A 413 1.36 -30.74 18.68
N LYS A 414 1.42 -29.40 18.57
CA LYS A 414 0.50 -28.49 19.27
C LYS A 414 -0.55 -28.00 18.27
N LYS A 415 -1.76 -28.46 18.55
CA LYS A 415 -3.04 -28.27 17.86
C LYS A 415 -3.36 -26.78 17.68
N VAL A 416 -3.37 -26.28 16.45
CA VAL A 416 -4.00 -25.00 16.08
C VAL A 416 -5.37 -25.33 15.50
N LYS A 417 -6.42 -24.95 16.22
CA LYS A 417 -7.79 -24.86 15.70
C LYS A 417 -7.86 -23.60 14.85
N SER A 418 -7.99 -23.73 13.53
CA SER A 418 -8.47 -22.65 12.66
C SER A 418 -9.92 -22.93 12.31
N GLU A 419 -10.81 -22.06 12.76
CA GLU A 419 -12.17 -21.94 12.26
C GLU A 419 -12.10 -21.36 10.85
N ASN A 420 -12.38 -22.19 9.84
CA ASN A 420 -12.75 -21.78 8.50
C ASN A 420 -14.09 -22.42 8.20
N THR A 421 -15.17 -21.66 8.38
CA THR A 421 -16.47 -22.02 7.85
C THR A 421 -16.59 -21.43 6.45
N SER A 422 -16.76 -22.35 5.52
CA SER A 422 -16.87 -22.23 4.07
C SER A 422 -17.72 -21.07 3.55
N LEU A 423 -17.06 -20.20 2.80
CA LEU A 423 -17.61 -19.55 1.61
C LEU A 423 -17.55 -20.60 0.47
N TYR A 424 -18.66 -20.79 -0.24
CA TYR A 424 -18.92 -21.63 -1.44
C TYR A 424 -20.07 -22.63 -1.21
N ASP A 425 -21.30 -22.10 -1.34
CA ASP A 425 -22.42 -22.78 -1.99
C ASP A 425 -23.53 -21.76 -2.21
N GLN A 426 -23.62 -21.22 -3.44
CA GLN A 426 -24.83 -20.82 -4.16
C GLN A 426 -24.46 -19.92 -5.34
N MET A 427 -24.14 -20.56 -6.46
CA MET A 427 -24.40 -20.00 -7.79
C MET A 427 -25.82 -20.41 -8.23
N THR A 428 -26.39 -19.58 -9.10
CA THR A 428 -27.62 -19.73 -9.90
C THR A 428 -28.94 -19.40 -9.22
N PHE A 429 -29.49 -18.20 -9.51
CA PHE A 429 -30.85 -18.03 -10.04
C PHE A 429 -31.07 -16.60 -10.62
N ASP A 430 -31.28 -16.58 -11.94
CA ASP A 430 -32.09 -15.69 -12.80
C ASP A 430 -31.88 -14.17 -12.94
N PHE A 431 -31.27 -13.86 -14.08
CA PHE A 431 -31.61 -12.74 -14.98
C PHE A 431 -33.07 -12.81 -15.44
N ASN A 432 -33.87 -11.76 -15.18
CA ASN A 432 -34.76 -11.08 -16.15
C ASN A 432 -35.80 -10.20 -15.43
N ARG A 433 -35.66 -8.87 -15.52
CA ARG A 433 -36.84 -7.98 -15.63
C ARG A 433 -36.48 -6.69 -16.35
N ASN A 434 -36.93 -6.63 -17.59
CA ASN A 434 -37.05 -5.42 -18.40
C ASN A 434 -38.09 -4.45 -17.79
N PRO A 435 -37.97 -3.14 -18.04
CA PRO A 435 -38.92 -2.13 -17.59
C PRO A 435 -40.06 -1.96 -18.61
N LYS A 436 -41.29 -1.78 -18.13
CA LYS A 436 -42.41 -1.18 -18.87
C LYS A 436 -43.39 -0.49 -17.92
N LYS A 437 -43.24 0.82 -17.77
CA LYS A 437 -44.22 1.90 -18.01
C LYS A 437 -43.84 3.15 -17.23
#